data_AF-A0A2E6U6A1-F1
#
_entry.id   AF-A0A2E6U6A1-F1
#
_cell.length_a   1.000
_cell.length_b   1.000
_cell.length_c   1.000
_cell.angle_alpha   90.00
_cell.angle_beta   90.00
_cell.angle_gamma   90.00
#
_symmetry.space_group_name_H-M   'P 1'
#
loop_
_entity.id
_entity.type
_entity.pdbx_description
1 polymer ?
#
loop_
_entity_poly.entity_id
_entity_poly.type
_entity_poly.pdbx_seq_one_letter_code
_entity_poly.pdbx_strand_id
1 'polypeptide(L)'
;MDKEPFPVALLLFALAPTVCLALMWPTGNDDMWWGAVMALPFYGLASMHHMITKPYRRQRLKALGGVVLMAVCVWLLFFLIFGHPWHWGSGLFYSSLMLCHAPVLVGAQVFPQHAEAEEHHMALISGVVMALPLCFLSIMPVLLVLG
;
A
#
# COMPACT_ATOMS: atom_id res chain seq x y z
N MET A 1 1.94 18.94 -23.79
CA MET A 1 1.53 17.90 -22.83
C MET A 1 2.81 17.22 -22.37
N ASP A 2 3.38 17.73 -21.28
CA ASP A 2 4.61 17.21 -20.70
C ASP A 2 4.35 15.80 -20.18
N LYS A 3 5.04 14.82 -20.77
CA LYS A 3 5.04 13.42 -20.35
C LYS A 3 5.82 13.33 -19.06
N GLU A 4 5.19 13.69 -17.94
CA GLU A 4 5.85 13.65 -16.66
C GLU A 4 6.20 12.20 -16.25
N PRO A 5 7.45 11.92 -15.84
CA PRO A 5 7.87 10.64 -15.24
C PRO A 5 7.31 10.42 -13.82
N PHE A 6 6.28 11.16 -13.41
CA PHE A 6 5.75 11.22 -12.05
C PHE A 6 5.21 9.89 -11.43
N PRO A 7 4.67 8.89 -12.17
CA PRO A 7 4.35 7.62 -11.53
C PRO A 7 5.60 6.94 -10.92
N VAL A 8 6.78 7.20 -11.48
CA VAL A 8 8.05 6.67 -10.97
C VAL A 8 8.44 7.35 -9.66
N ALA A 9 8.29 8.68 -9.56
CA ALA A 9 8.59 9.40 -8.32
C ALA A 9 7.68 8.95 -7.16
N LEU A 10 6.36 8.90 -7.40
CA LEU A 10 5.39 8.40 -6.41
C LEU A 10 5.69 6.96 -6.00
N LEU A 11 6.05 6.11 -6.96
CA LEU A 11 6.45 4.73 -6.73
C LEU A 11 7.70 4.64 -5.85
N LEU A 12 8.74 5.42 -6.13
CA LEU A 12 9.97 5.43 -5.31
C LEU A 12 9.68 5.87 -3.87
N PHE A 13 8.88 6.94 -3.70
CA PHE A 13 8.50 7.40 -2.37
C PHE A 13 7.59 6.43 -1.62
N ALA A 14 6.74 5.67 -2.31
CA ALA A 14 5.94 4.63 -1.69
C ALA A 14 6.76 3.36 -1.38
N LEU A 15 7.71 3.00 -2.24
CA LEU A 15 8.55 1.81 -2.08
C LEU A 15 9.53 1.95 -0.91
N ALA A 16 10.17 3.11 -0.72
CA ALA A 16 11.15 3.30 0.35
C ALA A 16 10.63 2.88 1.76
N PRO A 17 9.50 3.42 2.27
CA PRO A 17 8.96 2.98 3.55
C PRO A 17 8.47 1.53 3.50
N THR A 18 7.94 1.07 2.37
CA THR A 18 7.43 -0.31 2.20
C THR A 18 8.56 -1.34 2.33
N VAL A 19 9.71 -1.09 1.70
CA VAL A 19 10.89 -1.97 1.77
C VAL A 19 11.46 -1.97 3.19
N CYS A 20 11.60 -0.80 3.82
CA CYS A 20 12.05 -0.71 5.20
C CYS A 20 11.15 -1.53 6.15
N LEU A 21 9.83 -1.42 6.03
CA LEU A 21 8.88 -2.21 6.83
C LEU A 21 8.94 -3.71 6.49
N ALA A 22 9.14 -4.07 5.22
CA ALA A 22 9.28 -5.46 4.79
C ALA A 22 10.57 -6.13 5.30
N LEU A 23 11.65 -5.36 5.45
CA LEU A 23 12.94 -5.82 5.97
C LEU A 23 12.96 -5.85 7.50
N MET A 24 12.28 -4.90 8.16
CA MET A 24 12.17 -4.86 9.62
C MET A 24 11.63 -6.19 10.18
N TRP A 25 10.65 -6.79 9.51
CA TRP A 25 9.95 -7.98 10.01
C TRP A 25 10.83 -9.23 10.17
N PRO A 26 11.56 -9.71 9.14
CA PRO A 26 12.44 -10.86 9.30
C PRO A 26 13.68 -10.56 10.15
N THR A 27 14.17 -9.32 10.19
CA THR A 27 15.43 -9.00 10.88
C THR A 27 15.24 -8.50 12.30
N GLY A 28 14.03 -8.07 12.69
CA GLY A 28 13.79 -7.37 13.95
C GLY A 28 14.64 -6.10 14.11
N ASN A 29 15.04 -5.47 12.99
CA ASN A 29 16.00 -4.37 13.03
C ASN A 29 15.26 -3.04 13.19
N ASP A 30 15.40 -2.42 14.35
CA ASP A 30 14.82 -1.10 14.67
C ASP A 30 15.32 0.01 13.75
N ASP A 31 16.53 -0.09 13.18
CA ASP A 31 17.01 0.88 12.20
C ASP A 31 16.14 0.89 10.94
N MET A 32 15.59 -0.26 10.54
CA MET A 32 14.67 -0.35 9.40
C MET A 32 13.32 0.28 9.76
N TRP A 33 12.86 0.15 11.00
CA TRP A 33 11.68 0.87 11.49
C TRP A 33 11.89 2.39 11.41
N TRP A 34 12.99 2.89 11.94
CA TRP A 34 13.31 4.33 11.89
C TRP A 34 13.51 4.83 10.46
N GLY A 35 14.12 4.03 9.59
CA GLY A 35 14.20 4.31 8.15
C GLY A 35 12.82 4.50 7.51
N ALA A 36 11.86 3.64 7.84
CA ALA A 36 10.48 3.79 7.38
C ALA A 36 9.84 5.07 7.94
N VAL A 37 10.00 5.34 9.24
CA VAL A 37 9.46 6.55 9.91
C VAL A 37 9.99 7.83 9.25
N MET A 38 11.27 7.87 8.89
CA MET A 38 11.87 9.03 8.21
C MET A 38 11.41 9.17 6.76
N ALA A 39 11.06 8.07 6.08
CA ALA A 39 10.58 8.09 4.70
C ALA A 39 9.08 8.45 4.58
N LEU A 40 8.27 8.12 5.59
CA LEU A 40 6.82 8.34 5.60
C LEU A 40 6.37 9.80 5.33
N PRO A 41 7.01 10.85 5.89
CA PRO A 41 6.67 12.24 5.59
C PRO A 41 6.82 12.59 4.11
N PHE A 42 7.88 12.12 3.46
CA PHE A 42 8.13 12.37 2.04
C PHE A 42 7.11 11.63 1.17
N TYR A 43 6.82 10.38 1.51
CA TYR A 43 5.71 9.62 0.93
C TYR A 43 4.37 10.36 1.07
N GLY A 44 4.06 10.88 2.26
CA GLY A 44 2.83 11.62 2.54
C GLY A 44 2.71 12.89 1.70
N LEU A 45 3.78 13.68 1.61
CA LEU A 45 3.85 14.89 0.78
C LEU A 45 3.68 14.55 -0.71
N ALA A 46 4.39 13.55 -1.22
CA ALA A 46 4.28 13.11 -2.61
C ALA A 46 2.85 12.63 -2.94
N SER A 47 2.26 11.85 -2.04
CA SER A 47 0.88 11.34 -2.17
C SER A 47 -0.15 12.47 -2.14
N MET A 48 -0.02 13.42 -1.20
CA MET A 48 -0.91 14.58 -1.13
C MET A 48 -0.78 15.48 -2.36
N HIS A 49 0.46 15.77 -2.78
CA HIS A 49 0.71 16.56 -3.99
C HIS A 49 0.05 15.90 -5.21
N HIS A 50 0.20 14.57 -5.35
CA HIS A 50 -0.40 13.82 -6.46
C HIS A 50 -1.94 13.84 -6.42
N MET A 51 -2.51 13.80 -5.22
CA MET A 51 -3.95 13.89 -5.01
C MET A 51 -4.56 15.25 -5.33
N ILE A 52 -3.79 16.33 -5.15
CA ILE A 52 -4.24 17.70 -5.39
C ILE A 52 -4.05 18.09 -6.86
N THR A 53 -2.93 17.73 -7.46
CA THR A 53 -2.51 18.25 -8.76
C THR A 53 -2.99 17.43 -9.96
N LYS A 54 -3.30 16.14 -9.77
CA LYS A 54 -3.69 15.26 -10.88
C LYS A 54 -5.20 15.04 -10.98
N PRO A 55 -5.75 14.93 -12.20
CA PRO A 55 -7.15 14.61 -12.42
C PRO A 55 -7.51 13.23 -11.85
N TYR A 56 -8.82 12.94 -11.82
CA TYR A 56 -9.38 11.65 -11.37
C TYR A 56 -9.13 11.30 -9.90
N ARG A 57 -9.02 12.30 -9.03
CA ARG A 57 -8.85 12.15 -7.57
C ARG A 57 -9.82 11.13 -6.95
N ARG A 58 -11.09 11.12 -7.39
CA ARG A 58 -12.12 10.20 -6.85
C ARG A 58 -11.82 8.74 -7.17
N GLN A 59 -11.34 8.43 -8.38
CA GLN A 59 -10.98 7.06 -8.77
C GLN A 59 -9.74 6.60 -8.00
N ARG A 60 -8.74 7.47 -7.87
CA ARG A 60 -7.54 7.22 -7.08
C ARG A 60 -7.85 6.93 -5.61
N LEU A 61 -8.74 7.74 -5.00
CA LEU A 61 -9.21 7.51 -3.63
C LEU A 61 -9.96 6.19 -3.46
N LYS A 62 -10.81 5.82 -4.43
CA LYS A 62 -11.51 4.54 -4.40
C LYS A 62 -10.53 3.38 -4.46
N ALA A 63 -9.53 3.44 -5.33
CA ALA A 63 -8.48 2.43 -5.41
C ALA A 63 -7.68 2.34 -4.10
N LEU A 64 -7.19 3.48 -3.59
CA LEU A 64 -6.46 3.56 -2.33
C LEU A 64 -7.27 2.99 -1.16
N GLY A 65 -8.52 3.45 -1.01
CA GLY A 65 -9.41 2.99 0.06
C GLY A 65 -9.75 1.51 -0.06
N GLY A 66 -9.95 1.01 -1.29
CA GLY A 66 -10.19 -0.40 -1.56
C GLY A 66 -9.02 -1.30 -1.15
N VAL A 67 -7.79 -0.89 -1.48
CA VAL A 67 -6.58 -1.62 -1.08
C VAL A 67 -6.41 -1.61 0.45
N VAL A 68 -6.57 -0.45 1.09
CA VAL A 68 -6.43 -0.35 2.56
C VAL A 68 -7.48 -1.18 3.28
N LEU A 69 -8.74 -1.16 2.81
CA LEU A 69 -9.80 -1.98 3.38
C LEU A 69 -9.50 -3.48 3.21
N MET A 70 -9.03 -3.89 2.02
CA MET A 70 -8.61 -5.27 1.79
C MET A 70 -7.47 -5.68 2.72
N ALA A 71 -6.49 -4.80 2.92
CA ALA A 71 -5.37 -5.05 3.81
C ALA A 71 -5.86 -5.28 5.26
N VAL A 72 -6.77 -4.45 5.78
CA VAL A 72 -7.40 -4.67 7.09
C VAL A 72 -8.06 -6.05 7.16
N CYS A 73 -8.84 -6.44 6.14
CA CYS A 73 -9.50 -7.75 6.11
C CYS A 73 -8.50 -8.91 6.10
N VAL A 74 -7.43 -8.82 5.30
CA VAL A 74 -6.37 -9.83 5.24
C VAL A 74 -5.65 -9.93 6.58
N TRP A 75 -5.25 -8.81 7.17
CA TRP A 75 -4.60 -8.77 8.48
C TRP A 75 -5.49 -9.37 9.56
N LEU A 76 -6.78 -9.03 9.59
CA LEU A 76 -7.73 -9.57 10.56
C LEU A 76 -7.92 -11.08 10.39
N LEU A 77 -8.09 -11.55 9.16
CA LEU A 77 -8.22 -12.98 8.87
C LEU A 77 -6.96 -13.76 9.27
N PHE A 78 -5.79 -13.24 8.95
CA PHE A 78 -4.53 -13.87 9.34
C PHE A 78 -4.32 -13.85 10.85
N PHE A 79 -4.68 -12.76 11.54
CA PHE A 79 -4.61 -12.69 13.00
C PHE A 79 -5.51 -13.74 13.66
N LEU A 80 -6.74 -13.90 13.16
CA LEU A 80 -7.68 -14.90 13.71
C LEU A 80 -7.21 -16.34 13.50
N ILE A 81 -6.51 -16.63 12.40
CA ILE A 81 -6.07 -17.99 12.06
C ILE A 81 -4.69 -18.32 12.67
N PHE A 82 -3.75 -17.37 12.60
CA PHE A 82 -2.35 -17.59 12.93
C PHE A 82 -1.89 -16.84 14.20
N GLY A 83 -2.78 -16.09 14.84
CA GLY A 83 -2.51 -15.34 16.06
C GLY A 83 -1.68 -14.08 15.81
N HIS A 84 -1.00 -13.63 16.85
CA HIS A 84 -0.32 -12.33 16.86
C HIS A 84 0.78 -12.24 15.77
N PRO A 85 0.81 -11.17 14.95
CA PRO A 85 1.69 -11.08 13.79
C PRO A 85 3.18 -11.10 14.14
N TRP A 86 3.60 -10.53 15.27
CA TRP A 86 4.98 -10.66 15.76
C TRP A 86 5.52 -12.10 15.86
N HIS A 87 4.65 -13.12 15.93
CA HIS A 87 5.07 -14.53 15.94
C HIS A 87 5.08 -15.17 14.54
N TRP A 88 4.67 -14.46 13.51
CA TRP A 88 4.62 -14.98 12.15
C TRP A 88 6.02 -15.10 11.57
N GLY A 89 6.32 -16.28 11.00
CA GLY A 89 7.51 -16.43 10.17
C GLY A 89 7.44 -15.55 8.91
N SER A 90 8.61 -15.25 8.34
CA SER A 90 8.76 -14.35 7.18
C SER A 90 7.88 -14.74 6.00
N GLY A 91 7.73 -16.04 5.73
CA GLY A 91 6.89 -16.53 4.63
C GLY A 91 5.41 -16.16 4.81
N LEU A 92 4.88 -16.25 6.03
CA LEU A 92 3.48 -15.95 6.32
C LEU A 92 3.22 -14.44 6.23
N PHE A 93 4.18 -13.64 6.70
CA PHE A 93 4.17 -12.19 6.55
C PHE A 93 4.23 -11.73 5.09
N TYR A 94 5.12 -12.29 4.26
CA TYR A 94 5.15 -11.93 2.84
C TYR A 94 3.90 -12.38 2.08
N SER A 95 3.32 -13.51 2.49
CA SER A 95 2.07 -14.00 1.91
C SER A 95 0.90 -13.08 2.24
N SER A 96 0.80 -12.57 3.48
CA SER A 96 -0.23 -11.60 3.86
C SER A 96 -0.10 -10.30 3.07
N LEU A 97 1.11 -9.76 2.93
CA LEU A 97 1.38 -8.57 2.15
C LEU A 97 1.04 -8.73 0.66
N MET A 98 1.37 -9.87 0.07
CA MET A 98 1.00 -10.18 -1.30
C MET A 98 -0.53 -10.16 -1.46
N LEU A 99 -1.28 -10.73 -0.51
CA LEU A 99 -2.73 -10.77 -0.53
C LEU A 99 -3.39 -9.39 -0.29
N CYS A 100 -2.72 -8.47 0.40
CA CYS A 100 -3.19 -7.09 0.53
C CYS A 100 -3.21 -6.36 -0.83
N HIS A 101 -2.29 -6.70 -1.74
CA HIS A 101 -2.09 -5.96 -3.00
C HIS A 101 -2.63 -6.68 -4.24
N ALA A 102 -2.53 -8.01 -4.28
CA ALA A 102 -2.87 -8.81 -5.45
C ALA A 102 -4.33 -8.62 -5.94
N PRO A 103 -5.36 -8.55 -5.09
CA PRO A 103 -6.74 -8.45 -5.56
C PRO A 103 -7.03 -7.15 -6.32
N VAL A 104 -6.40 -6.04 -5.93
CA VAL A 104 -6.64 -4.74 -6.58
C VAL A 104 -5.74 -4.53 -7.79
N LEU A 105 -4.50 -5.04 -7.78
CA LEU A 105 -3.67 -5.10 -8.98
C LEU A 105 -4.30 -5.97 -10.07
N VAL A 106 -4.75 -7.18 -9.70
CA VAL A 106 -5.47 -8.07 -10.61
C VAL A 106 -6.80 -7.47 -11.02
N GLY A 107 -7.55 -6.86 -10.09
CA GLY A 107 -8.80 -6.16 -10.41
C GLY A 107 -8.61 -5.00 -11.40
N ALA A 108 -7.55 -4.21 -11.24
CA ALA A 108 -7.21 -3.11 -12.14
C ALA A 108 -6.74 -3.58 -13.52
N GLN A 109 -6.15 -4.78 -13.62
CA GLN A 109 -5.71 -5.40 -14.88
C GLN A 109 -6.83 -6.18 -15.58
N VAL A 110 -7.73 -6.83 -14.84
CA VAL A 110 -8.74 -7.76 -15.37
C VAL A 110 -10.07 -7.08 -15.70
N PHE A 111 -10.41 -5.94 -15.07
CA PHE A 111 -11.63 -5.19 -15.38
C PHE A 111 -11.34 -3.86 -16.10
N PRO A 112 -10.98 -3.89 -17.40
CA PRO A 112 -10.76 -2.68 -18.20
C PRO A 112 -12.07 -1.88 -18.45
N GLN A 113 -13.23 -2.47 -18.18
CA GLN A 113 -14.56 -1.89 -18.45
C GLN A 113 -14.91 -0.65 -17.59
N HIS A 114 -14.06 -0.26 -16.62
CA HIS A 114 -14.21 0.97 -15.83
C HIS A 114 -13.19 2.06 -16.19
N ALA A 115 -12.34 1.81 -17.20
CA ALA A 115 -11.29 2.71 -17.66
C ALA A 115 -11.44 2.95 -19.17
N GLU A 116 -12.50 3.65 -19.58
CA GLU A 116 -12.72 4.02 -20.99
C GLU A 116 -11.69 5.04 -21.54
N ALA A 117 -10.70 5.44 -20.72
CA ALA A 117 -9.54 6.23 -21.14
C ALA A 117 -8.28 5.78 -20.38
N GLU A 118 -7.13 5.73 -21.06
CA GLU A 118 -5.81 5.36 -20.52
C GLU A 118 -5.47 6.13 -19.22
N GLU A 119 -5.95 7.37 -19.10
CA GLU A 119 -5.79 8.22 -17.92
C GLU A 119 -6.51 7.71 -16.66
N HIS A 120 -7.65 7.01 -16.81
CA HIS A 120 -8.38 6.41 -15.69
C HIS A 120 -7.64 5.19 -15.13
N HIS A 121 -7.02 4.40 -16.01
CA HIS A 121 -6.22 3.25 -15.62
C HIS A 121 -5.00 3.67 -14.79
N MET A 122 -4.30 4.73 -15.23
CA MET A 122 -3.17 5.31 -14.49
C MET A 122 -3.61 5.91 -13.14
N ALA A 123 -4.81 6.49 -13.06
CA ALA A 123 -5.38 6.95 -11.79
C ALA A 123 -5.64 5.81 -10.80
N LEU A 124 -6.08 4.64 -11.27
CA LEU A 124 -6.23 3.45 -10.43
C LEU A 124 -4.88 2.93 -9.94
N ILE A 125 -3.90 2.76 -10.84
CA ILE A 125 -2.56 2.28 -10.49
C ILE A 125 -1.92 3.20 -9.45
N SER A 126 -1.96 4.52 -9.65
CA SER A 126 -1.41 5.48 -8.70
C SER A 126 -2.05 5.36 -7.31
N GLY A 127 -3.36 5.10 -7.24
CA GLY A 127 -4.06 4.86 -5.97
C GLY A 127 -3.60 3.59 -5.27
N VAL A 128 -3.32 2.52 -6.03
CA VAL A 128 -2.75 1.28 -5.49
C VAL A 128 -1.33 1.48 -4.99
N VAL A 129 -0.48 2.18 -5.76
CA VAL A 129 0.90 2.50 -5.36
C VAL A 129 0.93 3.32 -4.07
N MET A 130 0.05 4.30 -3.94
CA MET A 130 -0.09 5.06 -2.69
C MET A 130 -0.47 4.16 -1.51
N ALA A 131 -1.23 3.10 -1.72
CA ALA A 131 -1.64 2.23 -0.62
C ALA A 131 -0.53 1.29 -0.10
N LEU A 132 0.62 1.17 -0.79
CA LEU A 132 1.71 0.24 -0.43
C LEU A 132 2.15 0.36 1.04
N PRO A 133 2.67 1.51 1.53
CA PRO A 133 3.07 1.63 2.93
C PRO A 133 1.87 1.63 3.89
N LEU A 134 0.68 2.00 3.43
CA LEU A 134 -0.53 2.01 4.25
C LEU A 134 -1.03 0.60 4.56
N CYS A 135 -0.77 -0.39 3.70
CA CYS A 135 -1.12 -1.78 3.98
C CYS A 135 -0.35 -2.33 5.18
N PHE A 136 0.89 -1.92 5.38
CA PHE A 136 1.64 -2.25 6.58
C PHE A 136 1.03 -1.57 7.80
N LEU A 137 0.75 -0.27 7.73
CA LEU A 137 0.15 0.48 8.84
C LEU A 137 -1.25 -0.01 9.21
N SER A 138 -1.97 -0.63 8.28
CA SER A 138 -3.30 -1.23 8.53
C SER A 138 -3.29 -2.41 9.51
N ILE A 139 -2.11 -2.92 9.89
CA ILE A 139 -1.96 -3.84 11.01
C ILE A 139 -2.34 -3.20 12.35
N MET A 140 -2.10 -1.90 12.53
CA MET A 140 -2.29 -1.19 13.81
C MET A 140 -3.75 -1.21 14.29
N PRO A 141 -4.75 -0.89 13.44
CA PRO A 141 -6.16 -1.11 13.80
C PRO A 141 -6.48 -2.53 14.25
N VAL A 142 -5.91 -3.54 13.60
CA VAL A 142 -6.16 -4.96 13.94
C VAL A 142 -5.56 -5.30 15.31
N LEU A 143 -4.34 -4.82 15.57
CA LEU A 143 -3.67 -4.98 16.87
C LEU A 143 -4.42 -4.27 18.01
N LEU A 144 -4.97 -3.07 17.76
CA LEU A 144 -5.74 -2.34 18.77
C LEU A 144 -7.10 -2.98 19.10
N VAL A 145 -7.67 -3.74 18.16
CA VAL A 145 -8.99 -4.38 18.33
C VAL A 145 -8.86 -5.77 18.97
N LEU A 146 -7.77 -6.48 18.73
CA LEU A 146 -7.60 -7.89 19.11
C LEU A 146 -6.45 -8.17 20.10
N GLY A 147 -5.59 -7.19 20.39
CA GLY A 147 -4.53 -7.26 21.39
C GLY A 147 -4.95 -6.69 22.73
#